data_AF-A0A672TAU6-F1
#
_entry.id   AF-A0A672TAU6-F1
#
_cell.length_a   1.000
_cell.length_b   1.000
_cell.length_c   1.000
_cell.angle_alpha   90.00
_cell.angle_beta   90.00
_cell.angle_gamma   90.00
#
_symmetry.space_group_name_H-M   'P 1'
#
loop_
_entity.id
_entity.type
_entity.pdbx_description
1 polymer ?
#
loop_
_entity_poly.entity_id
_entity_poly.type
_entity_poly.pdbx_seq_one_letter_code
_entity_poly.pdbx_strand_id
1 'polypeptide(L)'
;MDRALLLDTQYRMHEEICKFPSEAYYLGRLITKVDERTSVLQIETERTRPSKHILFGDIRGDEISLVVSTARGNENSKANFAEVNKAVEICRQLVSVGRVRQEDIAILSPYNAQVAQIRDRLRKSTDPQMERITVTTITKSQGSEWRYVILSMVRSCPSNEIEPQPSREWLSNHIGFVGDENQINVGITRAQDGLCILGNQEVLNCSTAWKKLLQHYSGQGCVVSADQITVVHNVR
;
A
#
# COMPACT_ATOMS: atom_id res chain seq x y z
N MET A 1 -22.90 -28.70 10.24
CA MET A 1 -22.23 -27.67 9.41
C MET A 1 -21.67 -26.67 10.38
N ASP A 2 -20.34 -26.64 10.54
CA ASP A 2 -19.67 -25.70 11.43
C ASP A 2 -20.00 -24.26 11.00
N ARG A 3 -20.85 -23.61 11.80
CA ARG A 3 -21.08 -22.17 11.70
C ARG A 3 -19.84 -21.50 12.26
N ALA A 4 -18.93 -21.07 11.39
CA ALA A 4 -17.83 -20.22 11.80
C ALA A 4 -18.39 -18.96 12.49
N LEU A 5 -17.94 -18.68 13.71
CA LEU A 5 -18.30 -17.48 14.45
C LEU A 5 -17.37 -16.35 14.02
N LEU A 6 -17.95 -15.24 13.52
CA LEU A 6 -17.17 -14.05 13.24
C LEU A 6 -16.80 -13.37 14.56
N LEU A 7 -15.51 -13.21 14.82
CA LEU A 7 -15.02 -12.24 15.79
C LEU A 7 -15.11 -10.86 15.15
N ASP A 8 -16.10 -10.08 15.56
CA ASP A 8 -16.49 -8.83 14.90
C ASP A 8 -15.76 -7.60 15.44
N THR A 9 -15.05 -7.70 16.57
CA THR A 9 -14.35 -6.56 17.16
C THR A 9 -12.87 -6.60 16.83
N GLN A 10 -12.36 -5.50 16.24
CA GLN A 10 -10.94 -5.33 15.91
C GLN A 10 -10.29 -4.26 16.79
N TYR A 11 -9.04 -4.53 17.22
CA TYR A 11 -8.26 -3.71 18.15
C TYR A 11 -6.94 -3.21 17.53
N ARG A 12 -6.81 -3.26 16.20
CA ARG A 12 -5.56 -2.97 15.48
C ARG A 12 -5.58 -1.61 14.82
N MET A 13 -6.52 -1.41 13.89
CA MET A 13 -6.44 -0.39 12.85
C MET A 13 -7.30 0.81 13.23
N HIS A 14 -6.86 2.01 12.85
CA HIS A 14 -7.72 3.20 12.88
C HIS A 14 -9.02 2.95 12.08
N GLU A 15 -10.11 3.61 12.49
CA GLU A 15 -11.44 3.38 11.91
C GLU A 15 -11.49 3.63 10.39
N GLU A 16 -10.77 4.64 9.91
CA GLU A 16 -10.71 4.97 8.48
C GLU A 16 -10.00 3.88 7.66
N ILE A 17 -8.97 3.21 8.23
CA ILE A 17 -8.33 2.05 7.59
C ILE A 17 -9.29 0.86 7.59
N CYS A 18 -10.02 0.64 8.69
CA CYS A 18 -10.92 -0.50 8.86
C CYS A 18 -12.21 -0.41 8.03
N LYS A 19 -12.66 0.81 7.69
CA LYS A 19 -13.97 1.05 7.07
C LYS A 19 -14.14 0.29 5.76
N PHE A 20 -13.24 0.48 4.80
CA PHE A 20 -13.33 -0.21 3.51
C PHE A 20 -13.21 -1.75 3.63
N PRO A 21 -12.21 -2.34 4.33
CA PRO A 21 -12.14 -3.78 4.51
C PRO A 21 -13.41 -4.37 5.14
N SER A 22 -13.95 -3.70 6.16
CA SER A 22 -15.18 -4.11 6.83
C SER A 22 -16.33 -4.23 5.83
N GLU A 23 -16.59 -3.16 5.06
CA GLU A 23 -17.66 -3.10 4.07
C GLU A 23 -17.45 -4.10 2.91
N ALA A 24 -16.23 -4.17 2.36
CA ALA A 24 -15.92 -4.94 1.17
C ALA A 24 -15.82 -6.45 1.42
N TYR A 25 -15.28 -6.87 2.58
CA TYR A 25 -14.89 -8.26 2.84
C TYR A 25 -15.58 -8.89 4.05
N TYR A 26 -16.16 -8.09 4.95
CA TYR A 26 -16.77 -8.56 6.19
C TYR A 26 -18.22 -8.07 6.38
N LEU A 27 -18.90 -7.70 5.29
CA LEU A 27 -20.31 -7.27 5.27
C LEU A 27 -20.61 -6.07 6.20
N GLY A 28 -19.61 -5.21 6.42
CA GLY A 28 -19.71 -4.05 7.33
C GLY A 28 -19.77 -4.42 8.81
N ARG A 29 -19.43 -5.66 9.17
CA ARG A 29 -19.64 -6.17 10.54
C ARG A 29 -18.47 -5.90 11.49
N LEU A 30 -17.32 -5.42 11.02
CA LEU A 30 -16.19 -5.16 11.92
C LEU A 30 -16.41 -3.87 12.72
N ILE A 31 -16.25 -3.98 14.03
CA ILE A 31 -16.35 -2.91 15.03
C ILE A 31 -14.93 -2.53 15.48
N THR A 32 -14.58 -1.26 15.34
CA THR A 32 -13.29 -0.72 15.78
C THR A 32 -13.33 -0.37 17.26
N LYS A 33 -12.43 -0.97 18.06
CA LYS A 33 -12.16 -0.60 19.46
C LYS A 33 -10.68 -0.38 19.66
N VAL A 34 -10.18 0.76 19.22
CA VAL A 34 -8.78 1.17 19.41
C VAL A 34 -8.73 2.47 20.20
N ASP A 35 -7.68 2.63 21.02
CA ASP A 35 -7.32 3.95 21.54
C ASP A 35 -7.01 4.90 20.38
N GLU A 36 -7.07 6.21 20.63
CA GLU A 36 -6.87 7.25 19.63
C GLU A 36 -5.53 7.03 18.89
N ARG A 37 -5.61 6.55 17.63
CA ARG A 37 -4.45 6.41 16.75
C ARG A 37 -4.28 7.72 16.00
N THR A 38 -3.08 8.29 16.03
CA THR A 38 -2.74 9.48 15.25
C THR A 38 -1.80 9.11 14.11
N SER A 39 -2.06 9.69 12.94
CA SER A 39 -1.19 9.55 11.78
C SER A 39 -0.38 10.82 11.51
N VAL A 40 0.88 10.64 11.15
CA VAL A 40 1.77 11.72 10.68
C VAL A 40 1.79 11.87 9.16
N LEU A 41 1.09 11.02 8.40
CA LEU A 41 0.96 11.22 6.96
C LEU A 41 0.12 12.47 6.67
N GLN A 42 0.40 13.14 5.56
CA GLN A 42 -0.36 14.30 5.12
C GLN A 42 -0.37 14.38 3.58
N ILE A 43 -1.43 15.01 3.05
CA ILE A 43 -1.47 15.53 1.70
C ILE A 43 -1.15 17.03 1.74
N GLU A 44 -0.20 17.46 0.93
CA GLU A 44 0.07 18.88 0.66
C GLU A 44 -1.04 19.43 -0.26
N THR A 45 -2.06 20.04 0.35
CA THR A 45 -3.19 20.66 -0.36
C THR A 45 -3.70 21.89 0.38
N GLU A 46 -4.15 22.89 -0.39
CA GLU A 46 -4.70 24.14 0.13
C GLU A 46 -6.18 24.03 0.54
N ARG A 47 -6.91 22.98 0.12
CA ARG A 47 -8.39 23.04 0.08
C ARG A 47 -9.17 21.99 0.86
N THR A 48 -8.53 21.08 1.60
CA THR A 48 -9.24 20.15 2.50
C THR A 48 -8.32 19.69 3.62
N ARG A 49 -8.87 19.17 4.73
CA ARG A 49 -8.14 18.30 5.66
C ARG A 49 -8.51 16.84 5.31
N PRO A 50 -7.88 16.23 4.30
CA PRO A 50 -8.16 14.84 3.97
C PRO A 50 -7.71 13.92 5.11
N SER A 51 -8.15 12.66 5.07
CA SER A 51 -7.68 11.64 5.99
C SER A 51 -6.15 11.61 6.01
N LYS A 52 -5.60 11.40 7.21
CA LYS A 52 -4.17 11.12 7.40
C LYS A 52 -3.92 9.62 7.51
N HIS A 53 -4.96 8.79 7.61
CA HIS A 53 -4.84 7.36 7.88
C HIS A 53 -4.84 6.51 6.62
N ILE A 54 -5.46 7.00 5.54
CA ILE A 54 -5.53 6.29 4.26
C ILE A 54 -5.18 7.23 3.11
N LEU A 55 -4.12 6.91 2.36
CA LEU A 55 -3.68 7.69 1.20
C LEU A 55 -3.43 6.78 0.00
N PHE A 56 -3.80 7.25 -1.18
CA PHE A 56 -3.39 6.66 -2.45
C PHE A 56 -2.63 7.73 -3.25
N GLY A 57 -1.38 7.45 -3.57
CA GLY A 57 -0.54 8.25 -4.45
C GLY A 57 -0.51 7.67 -5.85
N ASP A 58 -1.17 8.35 -6.80
CA ASP A 58 -1.02 8.07 -8.22
C ASP A 58 0.42 8.35 -8.62
N ILE A 59 1.10 7.31 -9.10
CA ILE A 59 2.45 7.39 -9.62
C ILE A 59 2.58 6.47 -10.82
N ARG A 60 3.11 7.02 -11.90
CA ARG A 60 3.35 6.33 -13.16
C ARG A 60 4.85 6.16 -13.33
N GLY A 61 5.23 5.00 -13.86
CA GLY A 61 6.63 4.64 -14.07
C GLY A 61 6.70 3.36 -14.88
N ASP A 62 7.84 3.11 -15.50
CA ASP A 62 8.00 1.98 -16.39
C ASP A 62 8.18 0.67 -15.59
N GLU A 63 7.38 -0.34 -15.94
CA GLU A 63 7.57 -1.69 -15.46
C GLU A 63 8.82 -2.30 -16.10
N ILE A 64 9.70 -2.88 -15.28
CA ILE A 64 10.80 -3.72 -15.76
C ILE A 64 10.62 -5.15 -15.28
N SER A 65 10.99 -6.11 -16.12
CA SER A 65 11.05 -7.52 -15.76
C SER A 65 12.45 -7.89 -15.29
N LEU A 66 12.54 -8.48 -14.10
CA LEU A 66 13.80 -8.89 -13.47
C LEU A 66 13.71 -10.34 -13.02
N VAL A 67 14.81 -11.09 -13.18
CA VAL A 67 14.93 -12.43 -12.59
C VAL A 67 15.37 -12.30 -11.14
N VAL A 68 14.62 -12.91 -10.24
CA VAL A 68 14.93 -12.94 -8.80
C VAL A 68 15.02 -14.38 -8.31
N SER A 69 16.06 -14.66 -7.52
CA SER A 69 16.22 -15.95 -6.85
C SER A 69 15.33 -16.03 -5.62
N THR A 70 14.40 -16.98 -5.60
CA THR A 70 13.56 -17.30 -4.46
C THR A 70 13.93 -18.68 -3.91
N ALA A 71 13.34 -19.07 -2.77
CA ALA A 71 13.50 -20.42 -2.23
C ALA A 71 12.98 -21.53 -3.17
N ARG A 72 12.19 -21.18 -4.19
CA ARG A 72 11.63 -22.10 -5.19
C ARG A 72 12.39 -22.07 -6.53
N GLY A 73 13.44 -21.27 -6.64
CA GLY A 73 14.22 -21.10 -7.86
C GLY A 73 14.18 -19.67 -8.40
N ASN A 74 14.64 -19.49 -9.63
CA ASN A 74 14.61 -18.19 -10.30
C ASN A 74 13.21 -17.92 -10.86
N GLU A 75 12.65 -16.76 -10.55
CA GLU A 75 11.33 -16.33 -11.00
C GLU A 75 11.44 -15.00 -11.77
N ASN A 76 10.69 -14.87 -12.88
CA ASN A 76 10.47 -13.58 -13.52
C ASN A 76 9.53 -12.75 -12.66
N SER A 77 9.98 -11.58 -12.22
CA SER A 77 9.24 -10.67 -11.37
C SER A 77 9.30 -9.25 -11.93
N LYS A 78 8.53 -8.33 -11.36
CA LYS A 78 8.39 -6.96 -11.85
C LYS A 78 8.86 -5.94 -10.83
N ALA A 79 9.42 -4.84 -11.31
CA ALA A 79 9.75 -3.68 -10.50
C ALA A 79 9.37 -2.38 -11.23
N ASN A 80 9.12 -1.33 -10.45
CA ASN A 80 8.81 0.02 -10.91
C ASN A 80 9.62 1.00 -10.06
N PHE A 81 10.67 1.58 -10.66
CA PHE A 81 11.61 2.44 -9.93
C PHE A 81 11.00 3.76 -9.45
N ALA A 82 9.96 4.28 -10.12
CA ALA A 82 9.26 5.47 -9.65
C ALA A 82 8.62 5.20 -8.28
N GLU A 83 7.89 4.09 -8.17
CA GLU A 83 7.34 3.63 -6.90
C GLU A 83 8.42 3.29 -5.85
N VAL A 84 9.53 2.65 -6.24
CA VAL A 84 10.66 2.37 -5.32
C VAL A 84 11.17 3.66 -4.69
N ASN A 85 11.43 4.66 -5.53
CA ASN A 85 11.99 5.93 -5.09
C ASN A 85 11.04 6.65 -4.14
N LYS A 86 9.75 6.71 -4.50
CA LYS A 86 8.75 7.40 -3.68
C LYS A 86 8.45 6.67 -2.38
N ALA A 87 8.37 5.34 -2.38
CA ALA A 87 8.19 4.55 -1.17
C ALA A 87 9.33 4.80 -0.17
N VAL A 88 10.58 4.81 -0.65
CA VAL A 88 11.74 5.07 0.20
C VAL A 88 11.78 6.52 0.68
N GLU A 89 11.38 7.49 -0.14
CA GLU A 89 11.25 8.90 0.26
C GLU A 89 10.27 9.07 1.42
N ILE A 90 9.05 8.53 1.30
CA ILE A 90 8.02 8.60 2.36
C ILE A 90 8.54 7.90 3.62
N CYS A 91 9.20 6.74 3.51
CA CYS A 91 9.84 6.09 4.65
C CYS A 91 10.88 6.97 5.34
N ARG A 92 11.74 7.66 4.59
CA ARG A 92 12.72 8.60 5.17
C ARG A 92 12.03 9.74 5.90
N GLN A 93 10.93 10.25 5.37
CA GLN A 93 10.17 11.32 6.03
C GLN A 93 9.46 10.81 7.30
N LEU A 94 8.89 9.60 7.29
CA LEU A 94 8.31 8.96 8.48
C LEU A 94 9.34 8.86 9.61
N VAL A 95 10.57 8.48 9.31
CA VAL A 95 11.66 8.38 10.29
C VAL A 95 12.16 9.76 10.73
N SER A 96 12.54 10.61 9.78
CA SER A 96 13.26 11.86 10.07
C SER A 96 12.35 13.00 10.56
N VAL A 97 11.15 13.14 9.98
CA VAL A 97 10.17 14.19 10.29
C VAL A 97 9.14 13.68 11.29
N GLY A 98 8.52 12.54 10.96
CA GLY A 98 7.48 11.91 11.78
C GLY A 98 7.98 11.24 13.06
N ARG A 99 9.31 11.07 13.20
CA ARG A 99 9.96 10.40 14.34
C ARG A 99 9.37 9.00 14.62
N VAL A 100 8.94 8.33 13.56
CA VAL A 100 8.45 6.95 13.61
C VAL A 100 9.66 6.02 13.66
N ARG A 101 9.63 5.04 14.56
CA ARG A 101 10.71 4.05 14.66
C ARG A 101 10.68 3.14 13.44
N GLN A 102 11.84 2.69 12.99
CA GLN A 102 11.98 1.90 11.77
C GLN A 102 11.25 0.55 11.88
N GLU A 103 11.23 -0.06 13.07
CA GLU A 103 10.47 -1.29 13.33
C GLU A 103 8.95 -1.13 13.22
N ASP A 104 8.44 0.10 13.33
CA ASP A 104 7.02 0.42 13.23
C ASP A 104 6.58 0.70 11.78
N ILE A 105 7.49 0.57 10.80
CA ILE A 105 7.24 0.84 9.39
C ILE A 105 7.48 -0.42 8.56
N ALA A 106 6.56 -0.68 7.62
CA ALA A 106 6.77 -1.69 6.58
C ALA A 106 6.48 -1.15 5.18
N ILE A 107 7.27 -1.62 4.22
CA ILE A 107 6.99 -1.48 2.80
C ILE A 107 6.63 -2.85 2.23
N LEU A 108 5.42 -2.99 1.70
CA LEU A 108 4.95 -4.24 1.12
C LEU A 108 4.75 -4.09 -0.39
N SER A 109 5.03 -5.15 -1.12
CA SER A 109 4.76 -5.20 -2.56
C SER A 109 4.30 -6.60 -2.99
N PRO A 110 3.50 -6.72 -4.06
CA PRO A 110 3.17 -8.03 -4.62
C PRO A 110 4.39 -8.75 -5.24
N TYR A 111 5.43 -8.02 -5.66
CA TYR A 111 6.55 -8.55 -6.46
C TYR A 111 7.87 -8.64 -5.69
N ASN A 112 8.55 -9.78 -5.79
CA ASN A 112 9.87 -10.01 -5.19
C ASN A 112 10.96 -9.09 -5.77
N ALA A 113 10.91 -8.78 -7.08
CA ALA A 113 11.85 -7.83 -7.68
C ALA A 113 11.69 -6.43 -7.09
N GLN A 114 10.45 -5.93 -6.92
CA GLN A 114 10.20 -4.67 -6.23
C GLN A 114 10.73 -4.67 -4.79
N VAL A 115 10.46 -5.74 -4.03
CA VAL A 115 11.00 -5.91 -2.67
C VAL A 115 12.53 -5.83 -2.65
N ALA A 116 13.20 -6.49 -3.60
CA ALA A 116 14.66 -6.46 -3.70
C ALA A 116 15.19 -5.05 -4.02
N GLN A 117 14.57 -4.35 -4.97
CA GLN A 117 14.97 -2.98 -5.34
C GLN A 117 14.77 -2.00 -4.18
N ILE A 118 13.66 -2.11 -3.44
CA ILE A 118 13.40 -1.26 -2.26
C ILE A 118 14.43 -1.53 -1.17
N ARG A 119 14.74 -2.79 -0.87
CA ARG A 119 15.78 -3.15 0.12
C ARG A 119 17.14 -2.60 -0.27
N ASP A 120 17.55 -2.78 -1.52
CA ASP A 120 18.83 -2.24 -2.02
C ASP A 120 18.88 -0.71 -1.91
N ARG A 121 17.78 -0.02 -2.22
CA ARG A 121 17.67 1.44 -2.10
C ARG A 121 17.74 1.93 -0.65
N LEU A 122 17.16 1.20 0.30
CA LEU A 122 17.25 1.49 1.73
C LEU A 122 18.67 1.24 2.27
N ARG A 123 19.31 0.15 1.84
CA ARG A 123 20.70 -0.19 2.19
C ARG A 123 21.70 0.87 1.72
N LYS A 124 21.46 1.46 0.55
CA LYS A 124 22.28 2.55 -0.01
C LYS A 124 21.94 3.93 0.60
N SER A 125 21.05 3.99 1.59
CA SER A 125 20.73 5.23 2.29
C SER A 125 21.91 5.69 3.15
N THR A 126 22.06 7.00 3.33
CA THR A 126 23.10 7.57 4.20
C THR A 126 22.84 7.32 5.69
N ASP A 127 21.60 7.04 6.06
CA ASP A 127 21.20 6.60 7.39
C ASP A 127 21.16 5.06 7.45
N PRO A 128 22.11 4.41 8.17
CA PRO A 128 22.17 2.95 8.28
C PRO A 128 20.96 2.34 8.98
N GLN A 129 20.21 3.12 9.77
CA GLN A 129 19.02 2.61 10.46
C GLN A 129 17.88 2.27 9.50
N MET A 130 17.91 2.83 8.27
CA MET A 130 16.91 2.55 7.24
C MET A 130 16.87 1.08 6.82
N GLU A 131 17.96 0.33 7.02
CA GLU A 131 18.01 -1.13 6.79
C GLU A 131 17.12 -1.93 7.75
N ARG A 132 16.71 -1.34 8.89
CA ARG A 132 15.84 -1.99 9.88
C ARG A 132 14.36 -1.98 9.48
N ILE A 133 13.97 -1.19 8.48
CA ILE A 133 12.60 -1.13 7.99
C ILE A 133 12.23 -2.46 7.36
N THR A 134 11.05 -2.97 7.70
CA THR A 134 10.59 -4.23 7.11
C THR A 134 10.19 -4.01 5.65
N VAL A 135 10.81 -4.75 4.73
CA VAL A 135 10.38 -4.79 3.32
C VAL A 135 10.09 -6.23 2.96
N THR A 136 8.88 -6.57 2.55
CA THR A 136 8.51 -7.96 2.25
C THR A 136 7.33 -8.04 1.28
N THR A 137 7.00 -9.25 0.81
CA THR A 137 5.82 -9.43 -0.03
C THR A 137 4.55 -9.39 0.80
N ILE A 138 3.41 -9.00 0.19
CA ILE A 138 2.10 -9.03 0.85
C ILE A 138 1.79 -10.43 1.40
N THR A 139 2.12 -11.48 0.64
CA THR A 139 1.93 -12.87 1.06
C THR A 139 2.72 -13.24 2.30
N LYS A 140 3.93 -12.69 2.47
CA LYS A 140 4.80 -12.95 3.63
C LYS A 140 4.47 -12.08 4.84
N SER A 141 3.63 -11.06 4.71
CA SER A 141 3.25 -10.18 5.81
C SER A 141 2.03 -10.67 6.59
N GLN A 142 1.41 -11.77 6.16
CA GLN A 142 0.21 -12.32 6.80
C GLN A 142 0.48 -12.61 8.28
N GLY A 143 -0.41 -12.10 9.15
CA GLY A 143 -0.29 -12.23 10.60
C GLY A 143 0.61 -11.19 11.28
N SER A 144 1.35 -10.39 10.51
CA SER A 144 2.13 -9.26 11.04
C SER A 144 1.34 -7.95 10.97
N GLU A 145 1.80 -6.92 11.67
CA GLU A 145 1.22 -5.58 11.72
C GLU A 145 2.28 -4.53 12.00
N TRP A 146 2.07 -3.31 11.49
CA TRP A 146 2.97 -2.16 11.66
C TRP A 146 2.15 -0.89 11.87
N ARG A 147 2.74 0.12 12.51
CA ARG A 147 2.05 1.42 12.65
C ARG A 147 1.83 2.05 11.29
N TYR A 148 2.84 2.02 10.43
CA TYR A 148 2.77 2.56 9.07
C TYR A 148 3.07 1.49 8.04
N VAL A 149 2.23 1.41 7.01
CA VAL A 149 2.44 0.52 5.86
C VAL A 149 2.40 1.32 4.58
N ILE A 150 3.45 1.15 3.76
CA ILE A 150 3.49 1.63 2.39
C ILE A 150 3.31 0.43 1.46
N LEU A 151 2.29 0.44 0.61
CA LEU A 151 2.07 -0.58 -0.40
C LEU A 151 2.53 -0.08 -1.77
N SER A 152 3.43 -0.80 -2.44
CA SER A 152 3.88 -0.50 -3.81
C SER A 152 3.33 -1.56 -4.78
N MET A 153 2.42 -1.15 -5.67
CA MET A 153 1.64 -2.04 -6.54
C MET A 153 2.33 -2.43 -7.85
N VAL A 154 3.37 -1.70 -8.26
CA VAL A 154 4.25 -1.97 -9.40
C VAL A 154 3.59 -1.80 -10.76
N ARG A 155 2.36 -2.32 -10.94
CA ARG A 155 1.71 -2.43 -12.24
C ARG A 155 1.40 -1.07 -12.83
N SER A 156 1.87 -0.86 -14.05
CA SER A 156 1.79 0.40 -14.77
C SER A 156 1.94 0.16 -16.28
N CYS A 157 1.13 0.82 -17.07
CA CYS A 157 1.31 0.95 -18.51
C CYS A 157 0.84 2.36 -18.95
N PRO A 158 1.28 2.82 -20.12
CA PRO A 158 0.79 4.05 -20.72
C PRO A 158 -0.74 4.07 -20.87
N SER A 159 -1.36 5.24 -20.67
CA SER A 159 -2.82 5.41 -20.72
C SER A 159 -3.44 4.99 -22.06
N ASN A 160 -2.71 5.13 -23.16
CA ASN A 160 -3.14 4.73 -24.50
C ASN A 160 -3.09 3.21 -24.73
N GLU A 161 -2.45 2.44 -23.85
CA GLU A 161 -2.43 0.97 -23.88
C GLU A 161 -3.52 0.34 -23.01
N ILE A 162 -4.26 1.16 -22.25
CA ILE A 162 -5.39 0.72 -21.45
C ILE A 162 -6.61 0.54 -22.37
N GLU A 163 -7.10 -0.69 -22.45
CA GLU A 163 -8.34 -1.00 -23.17
C GLU A 163 -9.53 -0.27 -22.52
N PRO A 164 -10.42 0.41 -23.27
CA PRO A 164 -11.60 1.09 -22.71
C PRO A 164 -12.53 0.13 -21.95
N GLN A 165 -12.57 -1.13 -22.38
CA GLN A 165 -13.22 -2.24 -21.70
C GLN A 165 -12.23 -3.40 -21.61
N PRO A 166 -11.41 -3.46 -20.55
CA PRO A 166 -10.36 -4.44 -20.43
C PRO A 166 -10.89 -5.86 -20.51
N SER A 167 -10.39 -6.62 -21.48
CA SER A 167 -10.65 -8.04 -21.60
C SER A 167 -10.07 -8.81 -20.41
N ARG A 168 -10.57 -10.05 -20.17
CA ARG A 168 -10.02 -10.92 -19.12
C ARG A 168 -8.52 -11.19 -19.33
N GLU A 169 -8.10 -11.31 -20.58
CA GLU A 169 -6.70 -11.51 -20.94
C GLU A 169 -5.87 -10.26 -20.61
N TRP A 170 -6.35 -9.07 -20.99
CA TRP A 170 -5.69 -7.82 -20.65
C TRP A 170 -5.54 -7.67 -19.14
N LEU A 171 -6.61 -7.93 -18.37
CA LEU A 171 -6.59 -7.87 -16.90
C LEU A 171 -5.60 -8.88 -16.31
N SER A 172 -5.55 -10.10 -16.83
CA SER A 172 -4.57 -11.12 -16.40
C SER A 172 -3.13 -10.64 -16.64
N ASN A 173 -2.88 -10.02 -17.80
CA ASN A 173 -1.55 -9.58 -18.19
C ASN A 173 -1.12 -8.30 -17.47
N HIS A 174 -2.01 -7.33 -17.28
CA HIS A 174 -1.70 -5.97 -16.78
C HIS A 174 -1.95 -5.79 -15.28
N ILE A 175 -2.85 -6.57 -14.68
CA ILE A 175 -3.11 -6.55 -13.23
C ILE A 175 -2.64 -7.88 -12.61
N GLY A 176 -3.08 -8.99 -13.19
CA GLY A 176 -2.78 -10.34 -12.70
C GLY A 176 -3.19 -10.50 -11.24
N PHE A 177 -2.33 -11.12 -10.43
CA PHE A 177 -2.60 -11.39 -9.02
C PHE A 177 -2.67 -10.14 -8.12
N VAL A 178 -2.28 -8.96 -8.62
CA VAL A 178 -2.47 -7.69 -7.88
C VAL A 178 -3.95 -7.37 -7.69
N GLY A 179 -4.83 -7.92 -8.54
CA GLY A 179 -6.27 -7.79 -8.44
C GLY A 179 -6.94 -8.80 -7.49
N ASP A 180 -6.18 -9.71 -6.89
CA ASP A 180 -6.73 -10.71 -5.96
C ASP A 180 -7.24 -10.03 -4.67
N GLU A 181 -8.53 -10.19 -4.39
CA GLU A 181 -9.20 -9.53 -3.27
C GLU A 181 -8.63 -9.94 -1.90
N ASN A 182 -8.16 -11.18 -1.76
CA ASN A 182 -7.55 -11.64 -0.51
C ASN A 182 -6.22 -10.94 -0.26
N GLN A 183 -5.37 -10.79 -1.28
CA GLN A 183 -4.11 -10.06 -1.18
C GLN A 183 -4.33 -8.57 -0.92
N ILE A 184 -5.32 -7.95 -1.58
CA ILE A 184 -5.69 -6.56 -1.32
C ILE A 184 -6.09 -6.41 0.15
N ASN A 185 -7.03 -7.24 0.64
CA ASN A 185 -7.48 -7.21 2.03
C ASN A 185 -6.31 -7.42 3.01
N VAL A 186 -5.43 -8.41 2.77
CA VAL A 186 -4.25 -8.63 3.61
C VAL A 186 -3.38 -7.37 3.66
N GLY A 187 -3.04 -6.80 2.49
CA GLY A 187 -2.18 -5.63 2.38
C GLY A 187 -2.72 -4.40 3.11
N ILE A 188 -3.97 -4.03 2.87
CA ILE A 188 -4.57 -2.81 3.44
C ILE A 188 -4.87 -2.95 4.95
N THR A 189 -4.93 -4.18 5.48
CA THR A 189 -5.19 -4.42 6.92
C THR A 189 -3.93 -4.62 7.77
N ARG A 190 -2.75 -4.33 7.22
CA ARG A 190 -1.47 -4.42 7.94
C ARG A 190 -1.13 -3.15 8.75
N ALA A 191 -1.70 -2.00 8.38
CA ALA A 191 -1.43 -0.72 9.04
C ALA A 191 -2.28 -0.51 10.29
N GLN A 192 -1.70 0.04 11.35
CA GLN A 192 -2.45 0.49 12.53
C GLN A 192 -2.81 1.98 12.44
N ASP A 193 -1.82 2.83 12.17
CA ASP A 193 -1.93 4.29 12.24
C ASP A 193 -2.04 4.91 10.84
N GLY A 194 -1.25 4.46 9.86
CA GLY A 194 -1.26 5.06 8.51
C GLY A 194 -0.97 4.08 7.39
N LEU A 195 -1.82 4.09 6.36
CA LEU A 195 -1.69 3.32 5.14
C LEU A 195 -1.46 4.26 3.96
N CYS A 196 -0.35 4.08 3.24
CA CYS A 196 -0.07 4.76 1.99
C CYS A 196 0.05 3.72 0.87
N ILE A 197 -0.74 3.87 -0.19
CA ILE A 197 -0.70 3.01 -1.38
C ILE A 197 -0.10 3.81 -2.52
N LEU A 198 0.88 3.24 -3.21
CA LEU A 198 1.51 3.78 -4.41
C LEU A 198 1.19 2.86 -5.59
N GLY A 199 0.72 3.44 -6.69
CA GLY A 199 0.49 2.71 -7.92
C GLY A 199 -0.11 3.59 -9.01
N ASN A 200 -0.18 3.05 -10.21
CA ASN A 200 -0.84 3.71 -11.33
C ASN A 200 -2.36 3.59 -11.17
N GLN A 201 -3.02 4.71 -10.87
CA GLN A 201 -4.45 4.78 -10.61
C GLN A 201 -5.27 4.25 -11.79
N GLU A 202 -4.90 4.61 -13.03
CA GLU A 202 -5.67 4.23 -14.22
C GLU A 202 -5.65 2.71 -14.43
N VAL A 203 -4.48 2.09 -14.30
CA VAL A 203 -4.31 0.62 -14.44
C VAL A 203 -5.04 -0.13 -13.33
N LEU A 204 -4.90 0.30 -12.07
CA LEU A 204 -5.56 -0.36 -10.96
C LEU A 204 -7.09 -0.22 -11.04
N ASN A 205 -7.59 0.92 -11.50
CA ASN A 205 -9.03 1.18 -11.64
C ASN A 205 -9.73 0.26 -12.66
N CYS A 206 -8.98 -0.46 -13.51
CA CYS A 206 -9.51 -1.50 -14.38
C CYS A 206 -9.94 -2.77 -13.61
N SER A 207 -9.39 -3.03 -12.40
CA SER A 207 -9.86 -4.11 -11.53
C SER A 207 -11.07 -3.68 -10.72
N THR A 208 -12.09 -4.54 -10.63
CA THR A 208 -13.30 -4.26 -9.84
C THR A 208 -12.99 -4.01 -8.36
N ALA A 209 -12.06 -4.74 -7.77
CA ALA A 209 -11.69 -4.60 -6.36
C ALA A 209 -11.00 -3.26 -6.09
N TRP A 210 -10.00 -2.92 -6.89
CA TRP A 210 -9.28 -1.65 -6.82
C TRP A 210 -10.16 -0.46 -7.14
N LYS A 211 -11.06 -0.57 -8.12
CA LYS A 211 -12.04 0.47 -8.45
C LYS A 211 -12.91 0.84 -7.23
N LYS A 212 -13.40 -0.15 -6.49
CA LYS A 212 -14.17 0.09 -5.24
C LYS A 212 -13.32 0.80 -4.19
N LEU A 213 -12.08 0.37 -3.98
CA LEU A 213 -11.15 0.99 -3.03
C LEU A 213 -10.83 2.44 -3.41
N LEU A 214 -10.48 2.68 -4.68
CA LEU A 214 -10.18 4.01 -5.21
C LEU A 214 -11.39 4.94 -5.12
N GLN A 215 -12.61 4.44 -5.38
CA GLN A 215 -13.84 5.23 -5.18
C GLN A 215 -14.03 5.61 -3.72
N HIS A 216 -13.77 4.69 -2.77
CA HIS A 216 -13.83 4.98 -1.34
C HIS A 216 -12.82 6.05 -0.92
N TYR A 217 -11.59 5.99 -1.44
CA TYR A 217 -10.52 6.94 -1.11
C TYR A 217 -10.77 8.30 -1.78
N SER A 218 -11.21 8.32 -3.03
CA SER A 218 -11.56 9.54 -3.77
C SER A 218 -12.71 10.30 -3.09
N GLY A 219 -13.71 9.59 -2.57
CA GLY A 219 -14.82 10.20 -1.81
C GLY A 219 -14.36 10.91 -0.52
N GLN A 220 -13.15 10.61 -0.04
CA GLN A 220 -12.53 11.23 1.14
C GLN A 220 -11.40 12.21 0.76
N GLY A 221 -11.20 12.50 -0.53
CA GLY A 221 -10.11 13.35 -1.00
C GLY A 221 -8.71 12.74 -0.80
N CYS A 222 -8.62 11.41 -0.73
CA CYS A 222 -7.40 10.68 -0.36
C CYS A 222 -6.69 10.04 -1.54
N VAL A 223 -7.14 10.30 -2.77
CA VAL A 223 -6.44 9.93 -4.02
C VAL A 223 -5.80 11.19 -4.58
N VAL A 224 -4.47 11.23 -4.63
CA VAL A 224 -3.67 12.40 -5.02
C VAL A 224 -2.49 11.98 -5.87
N SER A 225 -1.78 12.93 -6.49
CA SER A 225 -0.46 12.62 -7.02
C SER A 225 0.45 12.18 -5.87
N ALA A 226 1.25 11.13 -6.07
CA ALA A 226 2.14 10.64 -5.03
C ALA A 226 3.08 11.75 -4.51
N ASP A 227 3.47 12.71 -5.34
CA ASP A 227 4.34 13.82 -4.95
C ASP A 227 3.73 14.74 -3.88
N GLN A 228 2.41 14.77 -3.77
CA GLN A 228 1.70 15.53 -2.74
C GLN A 228 1.68 14.83 -1.38
N ILE A 229 2.10 13.57 -1.31
CA ILE A 229 2.16 12.82 -0.05
C ILE A 229 3.44 13.21 0.68
N THR A 230 3.25 13.70 1.91
CA THR A 230 4.30 14.16 2.81
C THR A 230 4.04 13.64 4.23
N VAL A 231 4.96 13.94 5.15
CA VAL A 231 4.89 13.59 6.56
C VAL A 231 5.05 14.85 7.40
N VAL A 232 4.22 15.00 8.43
CA VAL A 232 4.33 16.09 9.41
C VAL A 232 5.10 15.68 10.65
N HIS A 233 5.56 16.68 11.40
CA HIS A 233 6.05 16.45 12.74
C HIS A 233 4.98 15.81 13.62
N ASN A 234 5.40 14.81 14.37
CA ASN A 234 4.58 14.24 15.41
C ASN A 234 4.44 15.27 16.54
N VAL A 235 3.29 15.93 16.59
CA VAL A 235 2.94 16.83 17.69
C VAL A 235 2.50 15.95 18.85
N ARG A 236 3.45 15.57 19.70
CA ARG A 236 3.16 15.05 21.04
C ARG A 236 3.23 16.18 22.04
#